data_AF-M2RS19-F1
#
_entry.id   AF-M2RS19-F1
#
_cell.length_a   1.000
_cell.length_b   1.000
_cell.length_c   1.000
_cell.angle_alpha   90.00
_cell.angle_beta   90.00
_cell.angle_gamma   90.00
#
_symmetry.space_group_name_H-M   'P 1'
#
loop_
_entity.id
_entity.type
_entity.pdbx_description
1 polymer ?
#
loop_
_entity_poly.entity_id
_entity_poly.type
_entity_poly.pdbx_seq_one_letter_code
_entity_poly.pdbx_strand_id
1 'polypeptide(L)'
;MVKRSAAFNWSAAGVSTCMWRGIHIRDVLLASGLMEEPEIERWYLNFEGADEPSEGPYATSIPLAYAMDPANDVMLVFGQNGRVLHPDHGYPLRTIIPGMVGGRQVKWLKKLWITKKPNDSHYRMPP
;
A
#
# COMPACT_ATOMS: atom_id res chain seq x y z
N MET A 1 -20.15 21.14 12.30
CA MET A 1 -19.90 19.82 12.92
C MET A 1 -21.21 19.33 13.51
N VAL A 2 -21.67 18.12 13.18
CA VAL A 2 -22.99 17.60 13.60
C VAL A 2 -22.92 16.87 14.94
N LYS A 3 -21.88 16.05 15.15
CA LYS A 3 -21.60 15.33 16.40
C LYS A 3 -20.10 15.12 16.53
N ARG A 4 -19.57 15.19 17.75
CA ARG A 4 -18.14 14.94 18.03
C ARG A 4 -17.79 13.46 17.80
N SER A 5 -16.66 13.19 17.15
CA SER A 5 -16.11 11.84 16.89
C SER A 5 -14.66 11.72 17.38
N ALA A 6 -14.13 10.50 17.41
CA ALA A 6 -12.75 10.20 17.79
C ALA A 6 -11.90 9.99 16.52
N ALA A 7 -11.30 11.08 16.02
CA ALA A 7 -10.36 11.06 14.89
C ALA A 7 -9.69 12.43 14.76
N PHE A 8 -8.62 12.50 13.96
CA PHE A 8 -8.09 13.79 13.51
C PHE A 8 -9.15 14.56 12.73
N ASN A 9 -9.31 15.86 13.00
CA ASN A 9 -10.33 16.70 12.39
C ASN A 9 -9.84 17.23 11.03
N TRP A 10 -9.80 16.34 10.04
CA TRP A 10 -9.47 16.69 8.65
C TRP A 10 -10.44 17.74 8.12
N SER A 11 -9.89 18.79 7.50
CA SER A 11 -10.66 19.67 6.61
C SER A 11 -10.77 19.04 5.21
N ALA A 12 -11.20 19.80 4.21
CA ALA A 12 -11.29 19.32 2.83
C ALA A 12 -9.93 19.06 2.15
N ALA A 13 -8.80 19.39 2.78
CA ALA A 13 -7.47 19.35 2.19
C ALA A 13 -6.61 18.14 2.64
N GLY A 14 -7.22 17.07 3.14
CA GLY A 14 -6.55 15.79 3.46
C GLY A 14 -6.12 14.99 2.23
N VAL A 15 -5.66 15.67 1.16
CA VAL A 15 -5.33 15.11 -0.15
C VAL A 15 -4.15 15.86 -0.75
N SER A 16 -3.35 15.18 -1.54
CA SER A 16 -2.25 15.79 -2.31
C SER A 16 -1.95 14.95 -3.56
N THR A 17 -1.37 15.59 -4.58
CA THR A 17 -0.98 14.94 -5.84
C THR A 17 0.50 15.19 -6.11
N CYS A 18 1.18 14.17 -6.62
CA CYS A 18 2.60 14.24 -6.96
C CYS A 18 2.96 13.20 -8.01
N MET A 19 4.12 13.40 -8.65
CA MET A 19 4.69 12.44 -9.58
C MET A 19 5.55 11.45 -8.81
N TRP A 20 5.28 10.17 -8.98
CA TRP A 20 5.99 9.09 -8.31
C TRP A 20 6.98 8.41 -9.25
N ARG A 21 8.13 7.98 -8.71
CA ARG A 21 9.13 7.19 -9.43
C ARG A 21 9.34 5.85 -8.73
N GLY A 22 9.13 4.77 -9.45
CA GLY A 22 9.12 3.42 -8.90
C GLY A 22 9.09 2.33 -9.97
N ILE A 23 8.81 1.11 -9.52
CA ILE A 23 8.60 -0.08 -10.35
C ILE A 23 7.22 -0.67 -10.06
N HIS A 24 6.59 -1.31 -11.05
CA HIS A 24 5.32 -1.99 -10.82
C HIS A 24 5.54 -3.22 -9.95
N ILE A 25 4.64 -3.41 -8.98
CA ILE A 25 4.67 -4.60 -8.11
C ILE A 25 4.47 -5.87 -8.93
N ARG A 26 3.60 -5.81 -9.94
CA ARG A 26 3.40 -6.90 -10.91
C ARG A 26 4.73 -7.44 -11.43
N ASP A 27 5.62 -6.57 -11.90
CA ASP A 27 6.91 -6.97 -12.47
C ASP A 27 7.81 -7.63 -11.42
N VAL A 28 7.79 -7.11 -10.18
CA VAL A 28 8.51 -7.71 -9.05
C VAL A 28 7.98 -9.11 -8.72
N LEU A 29 6.66 -9.29 -8.73
CA LEU A 29 6.03 -10.57 -8.44
C LEU A 29 6.34 -11.60 -9.54
N LEU A 30 6.23 -11.21 -10.81
CA LEU A 30 6.61 -12.07 -11.94
C LEU A 30 8.10 -12.46 -11.87
N ALA A 31 8.99 -11.50 -11.58
CA ALA A 31 10.41 -11.75 -11.42
C ALA A 31 10.73 -12.66 -10.22
N SER A 32 9.85 -12.71 -9.20
CA SER A 32 10.00 -13.61 -8.05
C SER A 32 9.61 -15.06 -8.32
N GLY A 33 9.13 -15.37 -9.53
CA GLY A 33 8.70 -16.71 -9.92
C GLY A 33 7.24 -17.02 -9.61
N LEU A 34 6.41 -16.00 -9.36
CA LEU A 34 4.95 -16.17 -9.31
C LEU A 34 4.47 -16.57 -10.70
N MET A 35 4.16 -17.86 -10.89
CA MET A 35 3.57 -18.36 -12.13
C MET A 35 2.25 -17.64 -12.41
N GLU A 36 1.96 -17.39 -13.68
CA GLU A 36 1.03 -16.34 -14.15
C GLU A 36 -0.37 -16.40 -13.52
N GLU A 37 -0.85 -17.56 -13.05
CA GLU A 37 -2.22 -17.69 -12.55
C GLU A 37 -2.36 -18.70 -11.39
N PRO A 38 -2.08 -18.32 -10.12
CA PRO A 38 -2.90 -18.88 -9.03
C PRO A 38 -4.37 -18.53 -9.32
N GLU A 39 -5.37 -19.23 -8.77
CA GLU A 39 -6.77 -18.77 -8.83
C GLU A 39 -6.89 -17.40 -8.13
N ILE A 40 -6.58 -16.30 -8.84
CA ILE A 40 -6.11 -15.03 -8.28
C ILE A 40 -7.21 -14.37 -7.43
N GLU A 41 -8.47 -14.68 -7.71
CA GLU A 41 -9.65 -14.14 -7.03
C GLU A 41 -9.67 -14.40 -5.52
N ARG A 42 -8.89 -15.34 -4.99
CA ARG A 42 -8.86 -15.68 -3.55
C ARG A 42 -7.57 -15.31 -2.82
N TRP A 43 -6.61 -14.68 -3.49
CA TRP A 43 -5.31 -14.35 -2.88
C TRP A 43 -5.19 -12.86 -2.58
N TYR A 44 -4.35 -12.55 -1.61
CA TYR A 44 -4.09 -11.20 -1.13
C TYR A 44 -2.61 -10.92 -1.14
N LEU A 45 -2.23 -9.77 -1.69
CA LEU A 45 -0.91 -9.21 -1.52
C LEU A 45 -0.90 -8.35 -0.25
N ASN A 46 -0.01 -8.68 0.67
CA ASN A 46 0.15 -8.00 1.94
C ASN A 46 1.37 -7.09 1.93
N PHE A 47 1.28 -6.03 2.73
CA PHE A 47 2.29 -5.01 2.90
C PHE A 47 2.51 -4.78 4.39
N GLU A 48 3.75 -4.66 4.83
CA GLU A 48 4.11 -4.30 6.20
C GLU A 48 5.19 -3.21 6.16
N GLY A 49 4.94 -2.13 6.90
CA GLY A 49 5.89 -1.05 7.13
C GLY A 49 6.90 -1.40 8.22
N ALA A 50 7.99 -0.66 8.29
CA ALA A 50 8.98 -0.76 9.36
C ALA A 50 8.55 -0.02 10.63
N ASP A 51 7.45 0.72 10.60
CA ASP A 51 6.88 1.42 11.74
C ASP A 51 6.02 0.51 12.62
N GLU A 52 6.06 0.79 13.92
CA GLU A 52 5.29 0.09 14.95
C GLU A 52 4.42 1.10 15.73
N PRO A 53 3.24 1.44 15.20
CA PRO A 53 2.22 2.15 15.95
C PRO A 53 1.71 1.38 17.19
N SER A 54 0.74 1.95 17.91
CA SER A 54 0.27 1.42 19.20
C SER A 54 -0.27 -0.02 19.17
N GLU A 55 -0.80 -0.47 18.04
CA GLU A 55 -1.42 -1.79 17.86
C GLU A 55 -0.53 -2.74 17.05
N GLY A 56 0.79 -2.53 17.08
CA GLY A 56 1.78 -3.34 16.38
C GLY A 56 2.14 -2.80 14.99
N PRO A 57 2.84 -3.60 14.16
CA PRO A 57 3.32 -3.16 12.85
C PRO A 57 2.19 -2.66 11.96
N TYR A 58 2.45 -1.56 11.23
CA TYR A 58 1.50 -1.08 10.24
C TYR A 58 1.47 -2.01 9.04
N ALA A 59 0.38 -2.76 8.90
CA ALA A 59 0.21 -3.71 7.81
C ALA A 59 -1.20 -3.67 7.22
N THR A 60 -1.29 -4.02 5.94
CA THR A 60 -2.55 -4.06 5.19
C THR A 60 -2.43 -5.00 4.00
N SER A 61 -3.49 -5.15 3.21
CA SER A 61 -3.49 -5.99 2.01
C SER A 61 -4.41 -5.46 0.94
N ILE A 62 -4.18 -5.88 -0.31
CA ILE A 62 -5.11 -5.73 -1.44
C ILE A 62 -5.35 -7.09 -2.09
N PRO A 63 -6.46 -7.28 -2.83
CA PRO A 63 -6.62 -8.46 -3.67
C PRO A 63 -5.42 -8.61 -4.61
N LEU A 64 -4.87 -9.82 -4.72
CA LEU A 64 -3.73 -10.08 -5.60
C LEU A 64 -4.07 -9.76 -7.06
N ALA A 65 -5.31 -10.03 -7.48
CA ALA A 65 -5.80 -9.74 -8.84
C ALA A 65 -5.69 -8.24 -9.16
N TYR A 66 -6.02 -7.39 -8.19
CA TYR A 66 -5.88 -5.94 -8.34
C TYR A 66 -4.42 -5.53 -8.53
N ALA A 67 -3.49 -6.16 -7.80
CA ALA A 67 -2.05 -5.90 -7.89
C ALA A 67 -1.41 -6.40 -9.20
N MET A 68 -1.99 -7.45 -9.80
CA MET A 68 -1.49 -8.10 -11.02
C MET A 68 -2.07 -7.49 -12.30
N ASP A 69 -3.17 -6.76 -12.21
CA ASP A 69 -3.78 -6.06 -13.34
C ASP A 69 -2.90 -4.86 -13.78
N PRO A 70 -2.39 -4.86 -15.02
CA PRO A 70 -1.54 -3.78 -15.53
C PRO A 70 -2.24 -2.42 -15.61
N ALA A 71 -3.58 -2.34 -15.54
CA ALA A 71 -4.31 -1.08 -15.55
C ALA A 71 -4.32 -0.34 -14.20
N ASN A 72 -3.95 -1.00 -13.09
CA ASN A 72 -4.09 -0.44 -11.74
C ASN A 72 -2.82 0.25 -11.21
N ASP A 73 -1.70 0.23 -11.94
CA ASP A 73 -0.46 0.95 -11.59
C ASP A 73 -0.04 0.80 -10.11
N VAL A 74 -0.09 -0.42 -9.57
CA VAL A 74 0.36 -0.70 -8.21
C VAL A 74 1.89 -0.71 -8.17
N MET A 75 2.51 0.19 -7.40
CA MET A 75 3.95 0.47 -7.51
C MET A 75 4.70 0.38 -6.18
N LEU A 76 5.96 -0.07 -6.24
CA LEU A 76 7.00 0.20 -5.25
C LEU A 76 7.75 1.47 -5.64
N VAL A 77 7.72 2.48 -4.77
CA VAL A 77 8.15 3.83 -5.08
C VAL A 77 9.28 4.26 -4.18
N PHE A 78 10.31 4.87 -4.77
CA PHE A 78 11.51 5.36 -4.10
C PHE A 78 11.84 6.83 -4.46
N GLY A 79 10.95 7.51 -5.20
CA GLY A 79 11.07 8.94 -5.48
C GLY A 79 9.73 9.65 -5.65
N GLN A 80 9.72 10.94 -5.34
CA GLN A 80 8.56 11.83 -5.40
C GLN A 80 8.99 13.18 -5.96
N ASN A 81 8.29 13.67 -6.99
CA ASN A 81 8.55 14.96 -7.64
C ASN A 81 10.04 15.16 -8.03
N GLY A 82 10.63 14.13 -8.64
CA GLY A 82 12.03 14.16 -9.10
C GLY A 82 13.10 14.05 -7.99
N ARG A 83 12.70 13.88 -6.73
CA ARG A 83 13.61 13.74 -5.59
C ARG A 83 13.47 12.36 -4.93
N VAL A 84 14.44 11.98 -4.11
CA VAL A 84 14.29 10.85 -3.20
C VAL A 84 13.15 11.13 -2.22
N LEU A 85 12.52 10.07 -1.70
CA LEU A 85 11.45 10.23 -0.71
C LEU A 85 11.96 10.98 0.52
N HIS A 86 11.14 11.88 1.05
CA HIS A 86 11.32 12.42 2.40
C HIS A 86 11.02 11.30 3.43
N PRO A 87 11.66 11.28 4.62
CA PRO A 87 11.33 10.32 5.67
C PRO A 87 9.83 10.22 5.95
N ASP A 88 9.11 11.33 6.09
CA ASP A 88 7.65 11.33 6.33
C ASP A 88 6.82 10.70 5.22
N HIS A 89 7.39 10.63 4.01
CA HIS A 89 6.74 10.05 2.83
C HIS A 89 7.20 8.62 2.53
N GLY A 90 7.96 8.01 3.44
CA GLY A 90 8.27 6.58 3.38
C GLY A 90 9.64 6.24 2.81
N TYR A 91 10.65 7.10 2.96
CA TYR A 91 12.03 6.73 2.61
C TYR A 91 12.47 5.44 3.32
N PRO A 92 13.18 4.49 2.65
CA PRO A 92 13.62 4.55 1.26
C PRO A 92 12.58 4.05 0.25
N LEU A 93 11.54 3.35 0.70
CA LEU A 93 10.59 2.65 -0.16
C LEU A 93 9.18 2.72 0.42
N ARG A 94 8.18 2.99 -0.42
CA ARG A 94 6.76 2.93 -0.08
C ARG A 94 5.96 2.23 -1.17
N THR A 95 4.70 1.90 -0.88
CA THR A 95 3.72 1.56 -1.93
C THR A 95 2.92 2.78 -2.36
N ILE A 96 2.53 2.78 -3.64
CA ILE A 96 1.52 3.68 -4.22
C ILE A 96 0.50 2.82 -4.94
N ILE A 97 -0.77 3.09 -4.67
CA ILE A 97 -1.91 2.34 -5.20
C ILE A 97 -2.94 3.38 -5.68
N PRO A 98 -2.90 3.77 -6.96
CA PRO A 98 -3.83 4.74 -7.53
C PRO A 98 -5.30 4.31 -7.31
N GLY A 99 -6.18 5.28 -7.09
CA GLY A 99 -7.61 5.02 -6.85
C GLY A 99 -7.96 4.43 -5.47
N MET A 100 -6.98 4.12 -4.63
CA MET A 100 -7.18 3.56 -3.29
C MET A 100 -6.90 4.57 -2.18
N VAL A 101 -7.63 4.42 -1.07
CA VAL A 101 -7.45 5.21 0.15
C VAL A 101 -6.01 5.15 0.67
N GLY A 102 -5.51 6.28 1.20
CA GLY A 102 -4.13 6.42 1.66
C GLY A 102 -3.69 5.38 2.70
N GLY A 103 -4.62 4.85 3.50
CA GLY A 103 -4.36 3.78 4.46
C GLY A 103 -3.99 2.41 3.85
N ARG A 104 -4.04 2.24 2.52
CA ARG A 104 -3.50 1.06 1.84
C ARG A 104 -2.09 1.29 1.28
N GLN A 105 -1.60 2.53 1.30
CA GLN A 105 -0.35 2.95 0.70
C GLN A 105 0.76 2.98 1.76
N VAL A 106 1.24 1.79 2.15
CA VAL A 106 2.23 1.57 3.21
C VAL A 106 3.53 2.35 2.94
N LYS A 107 3.95 3.12 3.95
CA LYS A 107 5.24 3.81 3.99
C LYS A 107 6.30 2.92 4.65
N TRP A 108 7.58 3.22 4.42
CA TRP A 108 8.70 2.52 5.06
C TRP A 108 8.62 1.01 4.85
N LEU A 109 8.30 0.59 3.62
CA LEU A 109 7.97 -0.79 3.29
C LEU A 109 9.12 -1.73 3.66
N LYS A 110 8.81 -2.72 4.49
CA LYS A 110 9.74 -3.72 5.00
C LYS A 110 9.50 -5.10 4.40
N LYS A 111 8.24 -5.46 4.14
CA LYS A 111 7.86 -6.82 3.72
C LYS A 111 6.67 -6.84 2.76
N LEU A 112 6.74 -7.77 1.80
CA LEU A 112 5.66 -8.17 0.90
C LEU A 112 5.46 -9.68 1.00
N TRP A 113 4.21 -10.15 1.04
CA TRP A 113 3.92 -11.58 1.00
C TRP A 113 2.49 -11.85 0.53
N ILE A 114 2.25 -13.06 0.02
CA ILE A 114 0.95 -13.45 -0.51
C ILE A 114 0.28 -14.45 0.44
N THR A 115 -1.01 -14.27 0.70
CA THR A 115 -1.83 -15.15 1.54
C THR A 115 -3.16 -15.48 0.88
N LYS A 116 -3.82 -16.55 1.34
CA LYS A 116 -5.19 -16.92 0.91
C LYS A 116 -6.30 -16.17 1.66
N LYS A 117 -5.92 -15.33 2.62
CA LYS A 117 -6.83 -14.55 3.47
C LYS A 117 -6.33 -13.11 3.55
N PRO A 118 -7.21 -12.11 3.71
CA PRO A 118 -6.78 -10.74 3.98
C PRO A 118 -5.89 -10.67 5.22
N ASN A 119 -5.05 -9.65 5.30
CA ASN A 119 -4.25 -9.35 6.49
C ASN A 119 -5.16 -9.19 7.73
N ASP A 120 -4.72 -9.60 8.90
CA ASP A 120 -5.46 -9.49 10.16
C ASP A 120 -4.97 -8.35 11.06
N SER A 121 -4.08 -7.49 10.57
CA SER A 121 -3.62 -6.29 11.28
C SER A 121 -4.79 -5.40 11.69
N HIS A 122 -4.67 -4.82 12.90
CA HIS A 122 -5.57 -3.80 13.42
C HIS A 122 -5.79 -2.65 12.42
N TYR A 123 -4.75 -2.30 11.66
CA TYR A 123 -4.76 -1.16 10.74
C TYR A 123 -5.35 -1.49 9.36
N ARG A 124 -5.70 -2.75 9.08
CA ARG A 124 -6.35 -3.11 7.81
C ARG A 124 -7.80 -2.63 7.81
N MET A 125 -8.12 -1.72 6.89
CA MET A 125 -9.52 -1.34 6.65
C MET A 125 -10.28 -2.46 5.89
N PRO A 126 -11.56 -2.71 6.25
CA PRO A 126 -12.42 -3.60 5.48
C PRO A 126 -12.57 -3.12 4.01
N PRO A 127 -12.95 -4.03 3.09
CA PRO A 127 -13.19 -3.67 1.69
C PRO A 127 -14.26 -2.58 1.55
#